data_AF-A0A850HGB7-F1
#
_entry.id   AF-A0A850HGB7-F1
#
_cell.length_a   1.000
_cell.length_b   1.000
_cell.length_c   1.000
_cell.angle_alpha   90.00
_cell.angle_beta   90.00
_cell.angle_gamma   90.00
#
_symmetry.space_group_name_H-M   'P 1'
#
loop_
_entity.id
_entity.type
_entity.pdbx_description
1 polymer ?
#
loop_
_entity_poly.entity_id
_entity_poly.type
_entity_poly.pdbx_seq_one_letter_code
_entity_poly.pdbx_strand_id
1 'polypeptide(L)'
;MIETSGLNIRSIKKEPYSGSHNGMRYYLITKDELIKVFLYPEPWCFEATPDDQKECKEFPFSQEGLDEAISWINTNYEERRNYWNSCANDKMKW
;
A
#
# COMPACT_ATOMS: atom_id res chain seq x y z
N MET A 1 -6.32 10.95 0.55
CA MET A 1 -6.09 10.05 -0.61
C MET A 1 -4.61 9.99 -0.87
N ILE A 2 -4.10 8.81 -1.21
CA ILE A 2 -2.68 8.64 -1.54
C ILE A 2 -2.34 9.44 -2.80
N GLU A 3 -1.19 10.11 -2.80
CA GLU A 3 -0.71 10.80 -3.99
C GLU A 3 -0.21 9.76 -5.00
N THR A 4 -0.81 9.77 -6.19
CA THR A 4 -0.47 8.86 -7.29
C THR A 4 0.29 9.59 -8.40
N SER A 5 0.84 10.77 -8.10
CA SER A 5 1.61 11.58 -9.03
C SER A 5 2.77 10.78 -9.62
N GLY A 6 2.68 10.42 -10.90
CA GLY A 6 3.69 9.61 -11.60
C GLY A 6 3.47 8.09 -11.54
N LEU A 7 2.49 7.62 -10.79
CA LEU A 7 2.07 6.23 -10.77
C LEU A 7 1.25 5.91 -12.02
N ASN A 8 1.79 5.04 -12.88
CA ASN A 8 1.08 4.51 -14.04
C ASN A 8 1.54 3.08 -14.30
N ILE A 9 0.79 2.37 -15.15
CA ILE A 9 1.01 0.96 -15.46
C ILE A 9 2.44 0.67 -15.96
N ARG A 10 3.06 1.61 -16.68
CA ARG A 10 4.44 1.46 -17.21
C ARG A 10 5.49 1.64 -16.11
N SER A 11 5.25 2.52 -15.15
CA SER A 11 6.16 2.74 -14.02
C SER A 11 6.22 1.50 -13.13
N ILE A 12 5.06 0.96 -12.72
CA ILE A 12 5.00 -0.20 -11.80
C ILE A 12 5.47 -1.52 -12.43
N LYS A 13 5.55 -1.58 -13.77
CA LYS A 13 6.16 -2.71 -14.49
C LYS A 13 7.67 -2.74 -14.37
N LYS A 14 8.30 -1.57 -14.22
CA LYS A 14 9.76 -1.44 -14.17
C LYS A 14 10.30 -1.69 -12.78
N GLU A 15 9.63 -1.15 -11.77
CA GLU A 15 10.07 -1.22 -10.39
C GLU A 15 8.87 -1.25 -9.43
N PRO A 16 9.04 -1.82 -8.23
CA PRO A 16 8.05 -1.71 -7.17
C PRO A 16 7.73 -0.26 -6.83
N TYR A 17 6.45 0.02 -6.59
CA TYR A 17 6.02 1.32 -6.09
C TYR A 17 5.70 1.25 -4.61
N SER A 18 6.17 2.21 -3.84
CA SER A 18 5.96 2.23 -2.39
C SER A 18 5.70 3.62 -1.88
N GLY A 19 4.97 3.72 -0.78
CA GLY A 19 4.73 4.99 -0.11
C GLY A 19 4.06 4.81 1.24
N SER A 20 3.70 5.93 1.84
CA SER A 20 3.06 5.97 3.16
C SER A 20 1.99 7.05 3.22
N HIS A 21 0.99 6.84 4.06
CA HIS A 21 -0.05 7.81 4.38
C HIS A 21 -0.51 7.60 5.82
N ASN A 22 -0.22 8.56 6.71
CA ASN A 22 -0.69 8.61 8.11
C ASN A 22 -0.66 7.26 8.84
N GLY A 23 0.52 6.65 8.97
CA GLY A 23 0.69 5.38 9.69
C GLY A 23 0.46 4.11 8.86
N MET A 24 -0.12 4.24 7.66
CA MET A 24 -0.24 3.15 6.69
C MET A 24 0.92 3.23 5.68
N ARG A 25 1.56 2.10 5.39
CA ARG A 25 2.46 1.93 4.25
C ARG A 25 1.77 1.11 3.17
N TYR A 26 2.08 1.40 1.92
CA TYR A 26 1.63 0.62 0.78
C TYR A 26 2.81 0.22 -0.11
N TYR A 27 2.76 -0.99 -0.64
CA TYR A 27 3.79 -1.55 -1.51
C TYR A 27 3.13 -2.30 -2.67
N LEU A 28 3.40 -1.87 -3.90
CA LEU A 28 2.85 -2.43 -5.13
C LEU A 28 3.97 -3.09 -5.92
N ILE A 29 3.75 -4.35 -6.29
CA ILE A 29 4.65 -5.11 -7.17
C ILE A 29 3.85 -5.71 -8.31
N THR A 30 4.52 -5.90 -9.45
CA THR A 30 3.94 -6.61 -10.57
C THR A 30 4.56 -7.99 -10.69
N LYS A 31 3.73 -9.01 -10.86
CA LYS A 31 4.16 -10.40 -11.06
C LYS A 31 3.10 -11.15 -11.85
N ASP A 32 3.51 -11.91 -12.87
CA ASP A 32 2.63 -12.78 -13.66
C ASP A 32 1.35 -12.08 -14.19
N GLU A 33 1.50 -10.88 -14.77
CA GLU A 33 0.38 -10.05 -15.24
C GLU A 33 -0.65 -9.65 -14.14
N LEU A 34 -0.20 -9.61 -12.88
CA LEU A 34 -0.95 -9.10 -11.74
C LEU A 34 -0.22 -7.95 -11.05
N ILE A 35 -1.00 -7.05 -10.46
CA ILE A 35 -0.56 -6.03 -9.50
C ILE A 35 -0.88 -6.57 -8.11
N LYS A 36 0.14 -6.84 -7.30
CA LYS A 36 -0.03 -7.19 -5.89
C LYS A 36 0.20 -5.96 -5.04
N VAL A 37 -0.76 -5.66 -4.18
CA VAL A 37 -0.73 -4.51 -3.27
C VAL A 37 -0.66 -5.04 -1.85
N PHE A 38 0.28 -4.53 -1.08
CA PHE A 38 0.42 -4.79 0.34
C PHE A 38 0.15 -3.52 1.14
N LEU A 39 -0.64 -3.62 2.20
CA LEU A 39 -0.85 -2.59 3.21
C LEU A 39 -0.29 -3.08 4.54
N TYR A 40 0.44 -2.23 5.24
CA TYR A 40 1.07 -2.59 6.51
C TYR A 40 1.35 -1.36 7.38
N PRO A 41 1.44 -1.52 8.71
CA PRO A 41 1.63 -0.38 9.61
C PRO A 41 3.08 0.12 9.62
N GLU A 42 3.25 1.43 9.80
CA GLU A 42 4.49 2.01 10.33
C GLU A 42 4.77 1.51 11.76
N PRO A 43 6.03 1.56 12.26
CA PRO A 43 7.23 2.12 11.62
C PRO A 43 7.99 1.15 10.71
N TRP A 44 7.69 -0.15 10.80
CA TRP A 44 8.45 -1.21 10.15
C TRP A 44 8.46 -1.11 8.62
N CYS A 45 9.55 -1.56 7.99
CA CYS A 45 9.59 -1.76 6.54
C CYS A 45 8.93 -3.09 6.18
N PHE A 46 8.62 -3.30 4.91
CA PHE A 46 7.89 -4.48 4.42
C PHE A 46 8.50 -5.82 4.89
N GLU A 47 9.83 -5.94 4.92
CA GLU A 47 10.52 -7.17 5.36
C GLU A 47 10.44 -7.39 6.87
N ALA A 48 10.42 -6.32 7.66
CA ALA A 48 10.39 -6.37 9.11
C ALA A 48 8.96 -6.48 9.68
N THR A 49 7.94 -6.09 8.92
CA THR A 49 6.55 -6.29 9.30
C THR A 49 6.22 -7.79 9.27
N PRO A 50 5.64 -8.37 10.33
CA PRO A 50 5.08 -9.72 10.31
C PRO A 50 4.02 -9.91 9.23
N ASP A 51 3.93 -11.10 8.62
CA ASP A 51 2.99 -11.35 7.51
C ASP A 51 1.52 -11.29 7.93
N ASP A 52 1.22 -11.58 9.20
CA ASP A 52 -0.13 -11.45 9.78
C ASP A 52 -0.57 -9.99 9.97
N GLN A 53 0.37 -9.04 9.89
CA GLN A 53 0.11 -7.60 9.92
C GLN A 53 0.10 -6.96 8.53
N LYS A 54 0.24 -7.77 7.47
CA LYS A 54 0.14 -7.32 6.08
C LYS A 54 -1.21 -7.71 5.50
N GLU A 55 -1.90 -6.76 4.91
CA GLU A 55 -3.03 -7.05 4.05
C GLU A 55 -2.55 -7.07 2.61
N CYS A 56 -2.82 -8.16 1.88
CA CYS A 56 -2.48 -8.30 0.47
C CYS A 56 -3.74 -8.40 -0.37
N LYS A 57 -3.75 -7.72 -1.52
CA LYS A 57 -4.77 -7.91 -2.55
C LYS A 57 -4.15 -7.84 -3.94
N GLU A 58 -4.68 -8.65 -4.84
CA GLU A 58 -4.20 -8.77 -6.22
C GLU A 58 -5.24 -8.18 -7.19
N PHE A 59 -4.74 -7.53 -8.23
CA PHE A 59 -5.54 -6.92 -9.29
C PHE A 59 -4.93 -7.29 -10.66
N PRO A 60 -5.71 -7.27 -11.75
CA PRO A 60 -5.17 -7.45 -13.10
C PRO A 60 -4.10 -6.39 -13.43
N PHE A 61 -3.06 -6.75 -14.17
CA PHE A 61 -2.10 -5.79 -14.72
C PHE A 61 -2.70 -5.02 -15.91
N SER A 62 -3.62 -4.11 -15.59
CA SER A 62 -4.24 -3.16 -16.53
C SER A 62 -4.36 -1.78 -15.90
N GLN A 63 -4.74 -0.78 -16.69
CA GLN A 63 -4.99 0.56 -16.14
C GLN A 63 -6.14 0.53 -15.14
N GLU A 64 -7.22 -0.18 -15.47
CA GLU A 64 -8.39 -0.36 -14.61
C GLU A 64 -8.01 -1.10 -13.32
N GLY A 65 -7.19 -2.15 -13.40
CA GLY A 65 -6.70 -2.87 -12.22
C GLY A 65 -5.82 -1.99 -11.31
N LEU A 66 -5.05 -1.07 -11.88
CA LEU A 66 -4.31 -0.07 -11.11
C LEU A 66 -5.24 0.94 -10.43
N ASP A 67 -6.29 1.39 -11.12
CA ASP A 67 -7.27 2.32 -10.55
C ASP A 67 -8.06 1.64 -9.42
N GLU A 68 -8.42 0.36 -9.57
CA GLU A 68 -9.02 -0.46 -8.52
C GLU A 68 -8.09 -0.68 -7.32
N ALA A 69 -6.80 -0.91 -7.57
CA ALA A 69 -5.78 -1.01 -6.53
C ALA A 69 -5.68 0.28 -5.71
N ILE A 70 -5.61 1.43 -6.38
CA ILE A 70 -5.58 2.75 -5.75
C ILE A 70 -6.87 3.00 -4.94
N SER A 71 -8.02 2.67 -5.53
CA SER A 71 -9.31 2.78 -4.86
C SER A 71 -9.33 1.95 -3.57
N TRP A 72 -8.87 0.70 -3.63
CA TRP A 72 -8.79 -0.19 -2.47
C TRP A 72 -7.87 0.35 -1.36
N ILE A 73 -6.69 0.90 -1.71
CA ILE A 73 -5.78 1.51 -0.74
C ILE A 73 -6.48 2.69 -0.03
N ASN A 74 -7.15 3.56 -0.79
CA ASN A 74 -7.86 4.70 -0.23
C ASN A 74 -9.04 4.26 0.65
N THR A 75 -9.87 3.32 0.19
CA THR A 75 -10.99 2.79 0.97
C THR A 75 -10.52 2.14 2.27
N ASN A 76 -9.49 1.30 2.25
CA ASN A 76 -8.96 0.67 3.46
C ASN A 76 -8.50 1.73 4.47
N TYR A 77 -7.80 2.77 4.00
CA TYR A 77 -7.39 3.87 4.87
C TYR A 77 -8.58 4.59 5.50
N GLU A 78 -9.61 4.92 4.71
CA GLU A 78 -10.79 5.63 5.20
C GLU A 78 -11.58 4.81 6.22
N GLU A 79 -11.80 3.52 5.95
CA GLU A 79 -12.52 2.60 6.84
C GLU A 79 -11.77 2.35 8.16
N ARG A 80 -10.44 2.33 8.11
CA ARG A 80 -9.58 2.02 9.26
C ARG A 80 -8.76 3.21 9.73
N ARG A 81 -9.22 4.44 9.44
CA ARG A 81 -8.47 5.68 9.69
C ARG A 81 -7.95 5.79 11.12
N ASN A 82 -8.76 5.42 12.12
CA ASN A 82 -8.37 5.48 13.52
C ASN A 82 -7.22 4.53 13.86
N TYR A 83 -7.23 3.33 13.26
CA TYR A 83 -6.16 2.34 13.43
C TYR A 83 -4.87 2.82 12.77
N TRP A 84 -4.92 3.27 11.52
CA TRP A 84 -3.72 3.76 10.84
C TRP A 84 -3.11 4.98 11.53
N ASN A 85 -3.95 5.94 11.94
CA ASN A 85 -3.49 7.11 12.69
C ASN A 85 -2.85 6.73 14.04
N SER A 86 -3.31 5.66 14.72
CA SER A 86 -2.65 5.22 15.95
C SER A 86 -1.27 4.61 15.68
N CYS A 87 -1.10 3.86 14.58
CA CYS A 87 0.21 3.38 14.13
C CYS A 87 1.17 4.54 13.81
N ALA A 88 0.66 5.67 13.28
CA ALA A 88 1.46 6.87 13.06
C ALA A 88 1.97 7.50 14.37
N ASN A 89 1.15 7.45 15.42
CA ASN A 89 1.46 8.04 16.72
C ASN A 89 2.32 7.13 17.61
N ASP A 90 2.36 5.82 17.34
CA ASP A 90 3.20 4.86 18.07
C ASP A 90 4.69 4.95 17.67
N LYS A 91 5.07 5.93 16.84
CA LYS A 91 6.44 6.21 16.38
C LYS A 91 7.45 6.53 17.50
N MET A 92 7.01 6.67 18.75
CA MET A 92 7.89 6.97 19.89
C MET A 92 7.35 6.37 21.19
N LYS A 93 7.65 5.08 21.42
CA LYS A 93 7.81 4.55 22.78
C LYS A 93 9.16 3.84 22.84
N TRP A 94 10.17 4.62 23.18
CA TRP A 94 11.49 4.14 23.59
C TRP A 94 11.43 3.86 25.09
#